data_AF-A0A8S3URV7-F1
#
_entry.id   AF-A0A8S3URV7-F1
#
_cell.length_a   1.000
_cell.length_b   1.000
_cell.length_c   1.000
_cell.angle_alpha   90.00
_cell.angle_beta   90.00
_cell.angle_gamma   90.00
#
_symmetry.space_group_name_H-M   'P 1'
#
loop_
_entity.id
_entity.type
_entity.pdbx_description
1 polymer ?
#
loop_
_entity_poly.entity_id
_entity_poly.type
_entity_poly.pdbx_seq_one_letter_code
_entity_poly.pdbx_strand_id
1 'polypeptide(L)'
;MISGGKGIKQDGANEVMISRGKGIKQDGANEVMISRGKGIKQDKANEVMISGDGANEVMISGGKGIKQDGANEVMISRGKGIKQDQANEVMISRGKGIKQDQANEVMISRGKGIKQDGANEVMISRGKGIKQDGANEVMISRGKGIKQDKANEVMISREQSKGIKQDGANEVMISRGKGIKQDKANEVMISRGKGIKQDGANEVMISRGKGIKQDQANEVEAGFNKNNNCFEIKTYNSFRKYDQVFISYGAHSNTHLLMEYGFILPDNPHDVYELDYDEIVRVAQNLNLQYIDRKKRIIEENNINRKLVCSKEGVSWSMHAVMKILAMDFTELKSWKLIFKDDQISVTNQKAVEQMGHILLQQELLELRSVFVKFPSKDKSRLTPHQNLALDLLKIEENILQQSIKL
;
A
#
# COMPACT_ATOMS: atom_id res chain seq x y z
N MET A 1 -29.67 5.66 31.57
CA MET A 1 -30.23 5.28 30.25
C MET A 1 -31.45 6.15 29.92
N ILE A 2 -31.48 6.79 28.75
CA ILE A 2 -32.61 7.61 28.28
C ILE A 2 -33.41 6.85 27.21
N SER A 3 -34.71 6.65 27.45
CA SER A 3 -35.61 5.77 26.67
C SER A 3 -36.50 6.49 25.63
N GLY A 4 -36.18 7.73 25.28
CA GLY A 4 -36.94 8.52 24.30
C GLY A 4 -36.96 10.01 24.63
N GLY A 5 -36.84 10.89 23.63
CA GLY A 5 -36.95 12.33 23.87
C GLY A 5 -36.76 13.21 22.63
N LYS A 6 -37.12 14.49 22.77
CA LYS A 6 -36.71 15.61 21.91
C LYS A 6 -35.82 16.54 22.73
N GLY A 7 -34.71 17.02 22.18
CA GLY A 7 -33.85 17.99 22.87
C GLY A 7 -33.08 17.39 24.05
N ILE A 8 -32.57 16.17 23.90
CA ILE A 8 -31.76 15.53 24.94
C ILE A 8 -30.42 16.27 25.03
N LYS A 9 -30.10 16.84 26.19
CA LYS A 9 -28.80 17.44 26.50
C LYS A 9 -28.20 16.73 27.72
N GLN A 10 -26.94 16.30 27.63
CA GLN A 10 -26.16 15.81 28.76
C GLN A 10 -24.73 16.33 28.62
N ASP A 11 -24.23 16.97 29.67
CA ASP A 11 -22.87 17.52 29.73
C ASP A 11 -22.13 16.86 30.91
N GLY A 12 -20.86 16.49 30.74
CA GLY A 12 -19.99 16.06 31.85
C GLY A 12 -20.33 14.71 32.52
N ALA A 13 -20.88 13.74 31.77
CA ALA A 13 -21.28 12.44 32.32
C ALA A 13 -20.34 11.32 31.83
N ASN A 14 -19.85 10.44 32.72
CA ASN A 14 -18.93 9.37 32.33
C ASN A 14 -19.49 8.45 31.23
N GLU A 15 -20.74 8.01 31.36
CA GLU A 15 -21.40 7.08 30.43
C GLU A 15 -22.78 7.59 30.00
N VAL A 16 -23.07 7.59 28.69
CA VAL A 16 -24.34 8.06 28.11
C VAL A 16 -24.98 6.99 27.21
N MET A 17 -25.97 6.26 27.77
CA MET A 17 -26.84 5.36 27.02
C MET A 17 -28.16 6.02 26.57
N ILE A 18 -28.37 6.18 25.26
CA ILE A 18 -29.61 6.71 24.66
C ILE A 18 -30.20 5.72 23.64
N SER A 19 -31.34 5.11 23.96
CA SER A 19 -31.95 4.14 23.05
C SER A 19 -32.64 4.79 21.85
N ARG A 20 -33.32 5.94 22.04
CA ARG A 20 -34.01 6.70 20.98
C ARG A 20 -34.01 8.21 21.27
N GLY A 21 -33.78 9.06 20.26
CA GLY A 21 -33.87 10.52 20.43
C GLY A 21 -33.91 11.37 19.16
N LYS A 22 -34.33 12.63 19.30
CA LYS A 22 -34.22 13.70 18.29
C LYS A 22 -33.56 14.94 18.90
N GLY A 23 -32.54 15.48 18.26
CA GLY A 23 -31.77 16.61 18.81
C GLY A 23 -31.04 16.19 20.07
N ILE A 24 -30.10 15.26 19.92
CA ILE A 24 -29.20 14.81 20.99
C ILE A 24 -27.98 15.74 20.93
N LYS A 25 -27.68 16.40 22.05
CA LYS A 25 -26.42 17.13 22.28
C LYS A 25 -25.73 16.50 23.47
N GLN A 26 -24.46 16.15 23.30
CA GLN A 26 -23.63 15.61 24.36
C GLN A 26 -22.26 16.32 24.30
N ASP A 27 -21.73 16.71 25.46
CA ASP A 27 -20.44 17.41 25.61
C ASP A 27 -19.68 16.80 26.80
N GLY A 28 -18.43 16.39 26.63
CA GLY A 28 -17.58 15.85 27.70
C GLY A 28 -18.08 14.55 28.36
N ALA A 29 -18.10 13.43 27.61
CA ALA A 29 -18.34 12.09 28.15
C ALA A 29 -17.26 11.12 27.69
N ASN A 30 -17.02 10.06 28.46
CA ASN A 30 -15.99 9.07 28.15
C ASN A 30 -16.56 7.99 27.20
N GLU A 31 -17.80 7.54 27.43
CA GLU A 31 -18.50 6.57 26.58
C GLU A 31 -19.90 7.04 26.18
N VAL A 32 -20.24 6.92 24.88
CA VAL A 32 -21.54 7.31 24.35
C VAL A 32 -22.15 6.24 23.43
N MET A 33 -23.19 5.56 23.94
CA MET A 33 -23.97 4.57 23.20
C MET A 33 -25.31 5.13 22.71
N ILE A 34 -25.48 5.29 21.40
CA ILE A 34 -26.74 5.76 20.78
C ILE A 34 -27.33 4.70 19.84
N SER A 35 -28.48 4.11 20.23
CA SER A 35 -29.11 3.08 19.40
C SER A 35 -29.86 3.66 18.20
N ARG A 36 -30.65 4.75 18.35
CA ARG A 36 -31.36 5.42 17.23
C ARG A 36 -31.54 6.93 17.41
N GLY A 37 -30.82 7.74 16.64
CA GLY A 37 -30.92 9.22 16.71
C GLY A 37 -31.23 9.96 15.40
N LYS A 38 -31.77 11.19 15.53
CA LYS A 38 -31.78 12.21 14.46
C LYS A 38 -31.22 13.53 14.99
N GLY A 39 -30.22 14.10 14.33
CA GLY A 39 -29.53 15.30 14.81
C GLY A 39 -28.79 14.98 16.11
N ILE A 40 -27.71 14.21 15.98
CA ILE A 40 -26.75 13.91 17.05
C ILE A 40 -25.60 14.91 16.87
N LYS A 41 -25.28 15.66 17.92
CA LYS A 41 -24.03 16.41 18.05
C LYS A 41 -23.32 15.93 19.31
N GLN A 42 -22.08 15.50 19.16
CA GLN A 42 -21.17 15.17 20.24
C GLN A 42 -19.88 15.96 20.04
N ASP A 43 -19.42 16.62 21.09
CA ASP A 43 -18.15 17.34 21.10
C ASP A 43 -17.32 16.81 22.28
N LYS A 44 -16.02 16.51 22.05
CA LYS A 44 -14.97 16.20 23.05
C LYS A 44 -15.23 15.03 24.01
N ALA A 45 -14.45 13.96 23.89
CA ALA A 45 -14.29 12.90 24.89
C ALA A 45 -12.85 12.89 25.45
N ASN A 46 -12.67 12.84 26.78
CA ASN A 46 -11.37 12.92 27.46
C ASN A 46 -11.07 11.67 28.31
N GLU A 47 -9.79 11.35 28.50
CA GLU A 47 -9.31 10.11 29.14
C GLU A 47 -9.16 10.18 30.69
N VAL A 48 -9.32 9.03 31.36
CA VAL A 48 -8.27 8.30 32.14
C VAL A 48 -8.86 6.97 32.69
N MET A 49 -8.00 5.97 32.88
CA MET A 49 -8.26 4.51 32.92
C MET A 49 -8.53 3.91 34.34
N ILE A 50 -9.08 2.67 34.41
CA ILE A 50 -8.49 1.48 35.11
C ILE A 50 -9.35 0.20 34.91
N SER A 51 -8.67 -0.93 34.65
CA SER A 51 -9.13 -2.34 34.56
C SER A 51 -10.16 -2.72 33.47
N GLY A 52 -9.66 -3.19 32.32
CA GLY A 52 -10.43 -3.74 31.21
C GLY A 52 -10.41 -2.82 29.98
N ASP A 53 -10.06 -3.34 28.81
CA ASP A 53 -9.32 -2.53 27.81
C ASP A 53 -10.10 -2.36 26.48
N GLY A 54 -10.26 -1.15 25.93
CA GLY A 54 -9.91 0.17 26.50
C GLY A 54 -10.00 1.36 25.52
N ALA A 55 -10.03 2.58 26.06
CA ALA A 55 -10.09 3.90 25.40
C ALA A 55 -11.42 4.34 24.75
N ASN A 56 -11.61 5.67 24.63
CA ASN A 56 -12.88 6.37 24.38
C ASN A 56 -13.62 5.98 23.07
N GLU A 57 -14.81 5.36 23.19
CA GLU A 57 -15.65 4.92 22.06
C GLU A 57 -16.95 5.72 21.86
N VAL A 58 -17.25 6.06 20.61
CA VAL A 58 -18.56 6.58 20.17
C VAL A 58 -19.32 5.54 19.35
N MET A 59 -20.24 4.81 19.99
CA MET A 59 -21.02 3.74 19.37
C MET A 59 -22.40 4.20 18.87
N ILE A 60 -22.57 4.29 17.54
CA ILE A 60 -23.84 4.69 16.89
C ILE A 60 -24.35 3.59 15.95
N SER A 61 -25.25 2.74 16.44
CA SER A 61 -25.85 1.68 15.61
C SER A 61 -26.84 2.19 14.55
N GLY A 62 -27.36 3.42 14.69
CA GLY A 62 -28.32 4.00 13.76
C GLY A 62 -28.56 5.52 13.88
N GLY A 63 -28.21 6.30 12.85
CA GLY A 63 -28.44 7.76 12.89
C GLY A 63 -28.70 8.49 11.57
N LYS A 64 -29.32 9.68 11.66
CA LYS A 64 -29.34 10.71 10.60
C LYS A 64 -28.80 12.03 11.13
N GLY A 65 -27.89 12.68 10.42
CA GLY A 65 -27.27 13.93 10.87
C GLY A 65 -26.45 13.66 12.12
N ILE A 66 -25.41 12.85 11.98
CA ILE A 66 -24.41 12.57 13.00
C ILE A 66 -23.32 13.64 12.82
N LYS A 67 -22.99 14.35 13.88
CA LYS A 67 -21.80 15.18 14.02
C LYS A 67 -21.06 14.70 15.27
N GLN A 68 -19.81 14.33 15.11
CA GLN A 68 -18.88 14.11 16.21
C GLN A 68 -17.59 14.90 15.91
N ASP A 69 -16.96 15.40 16.96
CA ASP A 69 -15.74 16.22 16.96
C ASP A 69 -14.88 15.82 18.16
N GLY A 70 -13.61 15.43 17.94
CA GLY A 70 -12.64 15.01 18.97
C GLY A 70 -13.00 13.75 19.77
N ALA A 71 -12.66 12.56 19.26
CA ALA A 71 -12.78 11.27 19.96
C ALA A 71 -11.69 10.30 19.52
N ASN A 72 -11.32 9.32 20.36
CA ASN A 72 -10.30 8.33 19.98
C ASN A 72 -10.87 7.37 18.93
N GLU A 73 -12.00 6.71 19.22
CA GLU A 73 -12.64 5.76 18.30
C GLU A 73 -14.12 6.10 18.00
N VAL A 74 -14.52 5.97 16.73
CA VAL A 74 -15.90 6.22 16.27
C VAL A 74 -16.47 5.03 15.48
N MET A 75 -17.38 4.28 16.10
CA MET A 75 -18.07 3.12 15.50
C MET A 75 -19.49 3.46 15.04
N ILE A 76 -19.71 3.48 13.71
CA ILE A 76 -21.04 3.74 13.12
C ILE A 76 -21.53 2.56 12.27
N SER A 77 -22.41 1.73 12.84
CA SER A 77 -22.98 0.59 12.11
C SER A 77 -23.85 1.03 10.93
N ARG A 78 -24.67 2.09 11.10
CA ARG A 78 -25.58 2.63 10.05
C ARG A 78 -25.83 4.14 10.18
N GLY A 79 -25.32 4.95 9.25
CA GLY A 79 -25.49 6.40 9.27
C GLY A 79 -25.93 7.05 7.94
N LYS A 80 -26.56 8.23 8.02
CA LYS A 80 -26.79 9.14 6.88
C LYS A 80 -26.46 10.58 7.26
N GLY A 81 -25.63 11.27 6.48
CA GLY A 81 -25.13 12.59 6.85
C GLY A 81 -24.26 12.47 8.10
N ILE A 82 -23.16 11.74 7.96
CA ILE A 82 -22.11 11.62 8.96
C ILE A 82 -21.14 12.77 8.69
N LYS A 83 -20.85 13.55 9.72
CA LYS A 83 -19.69 14.42 9.81
C LYS A 83 -18.90 13.98 11.03
N GLN A 84 -17.61 13.86 10.84
CA GLN A 84 -16.62 13.48 11.82
C GLN A 84 -15.44 14.44 11.57
N ASP A 85 -14.85 14.94 12.64
CA ASP A 85 -13.68 15.82 12.66
C ASP A 85 -12.78 15.31 13.80
N GLN A 86 -11.49 15.12 13.54
CA GLN A 86 -10.46 14.67 14.50
C GLN A 86 -10.80 13.37 15.25
N ALA A 87 -10.30 12.23 14.76
CA ALA A 87 -10.25 10.98 15.52
C ALA A 87 -9.02 10.13 15.23
N ASN A 88 -8.67 9.21 16.13
CA ASN A 88 -7.62 8.24 15.83
C ASN A 88 -8.15 7.19 14.84
N GLU A 89 -9.29 6.55 15.15
CA GLU A 89 -9.89 5.52 14.30
C GLU A 89 -11.39 5.77 14.02
N VAL A 90 -11.81 5.57 12.76
CA VAL A 90 -13.22 5.69 12.37
C VAL A 90 -13.71 4.48 11.57
N MET A 91 -14.57 3.69 12.19
CA MET A 91 -15.20 2.50 11.63
C MET A 91 -16.65 2.73 11.19
N ILE A 92 -16.93 2.66 9.88
CA ILE A 92 -18.29 2.85 9.33
C ILE A 92 -18.73 1.63 8.50
N SER A 93 -19.56 0.77 9.09
CA SER A 93 -20.04 -0.43 8.40
C SER A 93 -20.98 -0.10 7.22
N ARG A 94 -21.87 0.90 7.37
CA ARG A 94 -22.81 1.35 6.32
C ARG A 94 -23.17 2.84 6.40
N GLY A 95 -22.55 3.68 5.56
CA GLY A 95 -22.81 5.13 5.53
C GLY A 95 -23.34 5.70 4.20
N LYS A 96 -24.04 6.83 4.25
CA LYS A 96 -24.36 7.67 3.07
C LYS A 96 -24.16 9.15 3.36
N GLY A 97 -23.38 9.87 2.55
CA GLY A 97 -23.00 11.24 2.84
C GLY A 97 -22.10 11.26 4.07
N ILE A 98 -20.88 10.75 3.91
CA ILE A 98 -19.83 10.71 4.93
C ILE A 98 -18.89 11.88 4.61
N LYS A 99 -18.60 12.69 5.63
CA LYS A 99 -17.47 13.62 5.67
C LYS A 99 -16.63 13.28 6.88
N GLN A 100 -15.34 13.17 6.66
CA GLN A 100 -14.31 12.80 7.61
C GLN A 100 -13.15 13.76 7.35
N ASP A 101 -12.63 14.38 8.39
CA ASP A 101 -11.53 15.35 8.36
C ASP A 101 -10.57 14.99 9.50
N GLN A 102 -9.28 14.82 9.18
CA GLN A 102 -8.20 14.36 10.07
C GLN A 102 -8.49 13.06 10.84
N ALA A 103 -7.92 11.93 10.39
CA ALA A 103 -7.81 10.74 11.25
C ALA A 103 -6.57 9.89 10.99
N ASN A 104 -6.16 9.03 11.94
CA ASN A 104 -5.07 8.10 11.67
C ASN A 104 -5.57 6.98 10.74
N GLU A 105 -6.63 6.24 11.12
CA GLU A 105 -7.20 5.15 10.31
C GLU A 105 -8.71 5.38 10.01
N VAL A 106 -9.12 5.14 8.76
CA VAL A 106 -10.53 5.23 8.34
C VAL A 106 -10.99 3.97 7.61
N MET A 107 -11.80 3.15 8.28
CA MET A 107 -12.36 1.89 7.76
C MET A 107 -13.84 2.02 7.36
N ILE A 108 -14.15 1.92 6.06
CA ILE A 108 -15.53 2.01 5.54
C ILE A 108 -15.92 0.74 4.75
N SER A 109 -16.68 -0.16 5.39
CA SER A 109 -17.09 -1.42 4.73
C SER A 109 -18.05 -1.20 3.56
N ARG A 110 -18.99 -0.23 3.67
CA ARG A 110 -19.96 0.14 2.63
C ARG A 110 -20.38 1.62 2.69
N GLY A 111 -19.90 2.45 1.76
CA GLY A 111 -20.25 3.88 1.72
C GLY A 111 -20.77 4.40 0.37
N LYS A 112 -21.56 5.48 0.40
CA LYS A 112 -21.93 6.27 -0.79
C LYS A 112 -21.80 7.77 -0.52
N GLY A 113 -21.05 8.49 -1.34
CA GLY A 113 -20.76 9.91 -1.14
C GLY A 113 -19.86 10.07 0.08
N ILE A 114 -18.61 9.64 -0.07
CA ILE A 114 -17.55 9.75 0.92
C ILE A 114 -16.70 10.97 0.54
N LYS A 115 -16.38 11.81 1.52
CA LYS A 115 -15.30 12.78 1.47
C LYS A 115 -14.38 12.51 2.65
N GLN A 116 -13.13 12.18 2.34
CA GLN A 116 -12.00 12.16 3.27
C GLN A 116 -11.14 13.38 2.99
N ASP A 117 -10.60 13.99 4.04
CA ASP A 117 -9.60 15.05 4.00
C ASP A 117 -8.60 14.75 5.13
N GLY A 118 -7.34 14.47 4.81
CA GLY A 118 -6.32 14.05 5.78
C GLY A 118 -6.54 12.66 6.41
N ALA A 119 -5.67 11.70 6.13
CA ALA A 119 -5.49 10.53 7.00
C ALA A 119 -4.09 9.90 6.89
N ASN A 120 -3.72 8.99 7.80
CA ASN A 120 -2.59 8.10 7.51
C ASN A 120 -3.06 6.96 6.59
N GLU A 121 -4.09 6.20 6.98
CA GLU A 121 -4.62 5.06 6.21
C GLU A 121 -6.13 5.18 5.93
N VAL A 122 -6.55 4.82 4.70
CA VAL A 122 -7.96 4.83 4.28
C VAL A 122 -8.37 3.51 3.60
N MET A 123 -9.08 2.66 4.33
CA MET A 123 -9.61 1.38 3.84
C MET A 123 -11.11 1.46 3.45
N ILE A 124 -11.43 1.22 2.17
CA ILE A 124 -12.83 1.20 1.68
C ILE A 124 -13.16 -0.10 0.94
N SER A 125 -13.83 -1.04 1.62
CA SER A 125 -14.17 -2.32 1.00
C SER A 125 -15.19 -2.20 -0.14
N ARG A 126 -16.17 -1.27 -0.03
CA ARG A 126 -17.18 -0.99 -1.08
C ARG A 126 -17.65 0.48 -1.08
N GLY A 127 -17.22 1.27 -2.05
CA GLY A 127 -17.59 2.70 -2.16
C GLY A 127 -18.26 3.10 -3.48
N LYS A 128 -19.09 4.16 -3.45
CA LYS A 128 -19.55 4.88 -4.65
C LYS A 128 -19.54 6.39 -4.44
N GLY A 129 -18.83 7.13 -5.30
CA GLY A 129 -18.63 8.56 -5.13
C GLY A 129 -17.71 8.81 -3.94
N ILE A 130 -16.44 8.43 -4.09
CA ILE A 130 -15.37 8.73 -3.13
C ILE A 130 -14.65 9.98 -3.62
N LYS A 131 -14.39 10.90 -2.70
CA LYS A 131 -13.32 11.89 -2.79
C LYS A 131 -12.41 11.67 -1.58
N GLN A 132 -11.11 11.59 -1.80
CA GLN A 132 -10.10 11.65 -0.75
C GLN A 132 -9.05 12.68 -1.21
N ASP A 133 -8.51 13.43 -0.25
CA ASP A 133 -7.45 14.42 -0.39
C ASP A 133 -6.50 14.21 0.80
N GLY A 134 -5.20 14.12 0.56
CA GLY A 134 -4.16 13.89 1.57
C GLY A 134 -4.29 12.56 2.33
N ALA A 135 -3.51 11.54 1.96
CA ALA A 135 -3.30 10.36 2.79
C ALA A 135 -1.89 9.77 2.62
N ASN A 136 -1.44 8.88 3.52
CA ASN A 136 -0.25 8.07 3.23
C ASN A 136 -0.66 6.87 2.36
N GLU A 137 -1.61 6.05 2.81
CA GLU A 137 -2.09 4.87 2.07
C GLU A 137 -3.61 4.89 1.84
N VAL A 138 -4.04 4.46 0.64
CA VAL A 138 -5.47 4.27 0.32
C VAL A 138 -5.76 2.94 -0.36
N MET A 139 -6.42 2.03 0.37
CA MET A 139 -6.89 0.74 -0.12
C MET A 139 -8.39 0.73 -0.48
N ILE A 140 -8.73 0.48 -1.75
CA ILE A 140 -10.14 0.40 -2.20
C ILE A 140 -10.43 -0.92 -2.93
N SER A 141 -11.08 -1.86 -2.24
CA SER A 141 -11.37 -3.17 -2.85
C SER A 141 -12.45 -3.12 -3.94
N ARG A 142 -13.45 -2.22 -3.84
CA ARG A 142 -14.52 -2.05 -4.86
C ARG A 142 -15.09 -0.63 -4.89
N GLY A 143 -14.65 0.22 -5.82
CA GLY A 143 -15.12 1.61 -5.94
C GLY A 143 -15.82 1.96 -7.25
N LYS A 144 -16.74 2.94 -7.27
CA LYS A 144 -17.27 3.53 -8.52
C LYS A 144 -17.35 5.06 -8.40
N GLY A 145 -16.69 5.78 -9.31
CA GLY A 145 -16.52 7.23 -9.19
C GLY A 145 -15.62 7.54 -8.00
N ILE A 146 -14.33 7.24 -8.15
CA ILE A 146 -13.28 7.59 -7.18
C ILE A 146 -12.58 8.84 -7.71
N LYS A 147 -12.32 9.80 -6.83
CA LYS A 147 -11.32 10.86 -7.01
C LYS A 147 -10.40 10.84 -5.80
N GLN A 148 -9.11 10.91 -6.05
CA GLN A 148 -8.05 10.94 -5.05
C GLN A 148 -7.04 12.02 -5.47
N ASP A 149 -6.53 12.75 -4.50
CA ASP A 149 -5.55 13.83 -4.64
C ASP A 149 -4.53 13.61 -3.51
N LYS A 150 -3.23 13.55 -3.83
CA LYS A 150 -2.10 13.31 -2.90
C LYS A 150 -2.27 12.08 -2.01
N ALA A 151 -1.70 10.96 -2.44
CA ALA A 151 -1.47 9.80 -1.58
C ALA A 151 -0.05 9.24 -1.78
N ASN A 152 0.63 8.68 -0.80
CA ASN A 152 1.91 8.01 -1.07
C ASN A 152 1.65 6.73 -1.88
N GLU A 153 0.78 5.85 -1.39
CA GLU A 153 0.39 4.59 -2.07
C GLU A 153 -1.12 4.47 -2.28
N VAL A 154 -1.54 3.94 -3.44
CA VAL A 154 -2.94 3.65 -3.76
C VAL A 154 -3.13 2.26 -4.35
N MET A 155 -3.87 1.40 -3.64
CA MET A 155 -4.20 0.04 -4.10
C MET A 155 -5.70 -0.15 -4.42
N ILE A 156 -6.02 -0.61 -5.64
CA ILE A 156 -7.41 -0.81 -6.10
C ILE A 156 -7.64 -2.22 -6.68
N SER A 157 -8.41 -3.05 -5.96
CA SER A 157 -8.40 -4.51 -6.13
C SER A 157 -9.76 -5.18 -6.44
N ARG A 158 -10.39 -4.94 -7.63
CA ARG A 158 -11.26 -5.92 -8.39
C ARG A 158 -12.07 -5.35 -9.58
N GLU A 159 -12.56 -6.28 -10.41
CA GLU A 159 -13.29 -6.16 -11.71
C GLU A 159 -14.38 -5.11 -11.92
N GLN A 160 -14.91 -4.48 -10.86
CA GLN A 160 -16.02 -3.54 -10.98
C GLN A 160 -15.64 -2.08 -10.79
N SER A 161 -14.35 -1.79 -10.58
CA SER A 161 -13.87 -0.42 -10.43
C SER A 161 -14.03 0.38 -11.73
N LYS A 162 -14.81 1.46 -11.67
CA LYS A 162 -15.19 2.30 -12.82
C LYS A 162 -15.07 3.79 -12.50
N GLY A 163 -14.42 4.54 -13.37
CA GLY A 163 -14.31 6.00 -13.24
C GLY A 163 -13.43 6.36 -12.04
N ILE A 164 -12.14 6.06 -12.15
CA ILE A 164 -11.11 6.45 -11.17
C ILE A 164 -10.42 7.70 -11.71
N LYS A 165 -10.13 8.64 -10.82
CA LYS A 165 -9.18 9.74 -11.05
C LYS A 165 -8.20 9.78 -9.87
N GLN A 166 -6.91 9.60 -10.14
CA GLN A 166 -5.81 9.91 -9.23
C GLN A 166 -5.12 11.19 -9.73
N ASP A 167 -4.64 12.03 -8.82
CA ASP A 167 -3.68 13.12 -9.09
C ASP A 167 -2.69 13.13 -7.92
N GLY A 168 -1.39 13.07 -8.18
CA GLY A 168 -0.36 13.01 -7.14
C GLY A 168 -0.33 11.67 -6.39
N ALA A 169 0.61 10.78 -6.74
CA ALA A 169 1.00 9.67 -5.87
C ALA A 169 2.47 9.25 -6.01
N ASN A 170 3.01 8.47 -5.06
CA ASN A 170 4.28 7.79 -5.31
C ASN A 170 4.00 6.49 -6.09
N GLU A 171 3.17 5.59 -5.57
CA GLU A 171 2.83 4.32 -6.22
C GLU A 171 1.31 4.10 -6.41
N VAL A 172 0.92 3.55 -7.56
CA VAL A 172 -0.49 3.24 -7.89
C VAL A 172 -0.66 1.81 -8.43
N MET A 173 -1.17 0.90 -7.59
CA MET A 173 -1.46 -0.49 -7.94
C MET A 173 -2.94 -0.74 -8.25
N ILE A 174 -3.27 -1.17 -9.48
CA ILE A 174 -4.66 -1.43 -9.91
C ILE A 174 -4.80 -2.82 -10.55
N SER A 175 -5.35 -3.79 -9.81
CA SER A 175 -5.45 -5.16 -10.32
C SER A 175 -6.40 -5.29 -11.52
N ARG A 176 -7.58 -4.64 -11.48
CA ARG A 176 -8.56 -4.61 -12.60
C ARG A 176 -9.43 -3.35 -12.59
N GLY A 177 -9.48 -2.57 -13.68
CA GLY A 177 -10.32 -1.36 -13.75
C GLY A 177 -10.78 -0.92 -15.15
N LYS A 178 -11.75 0.01 -15.21
CA LYS A 178 -12.27 0.61 -16.46
C LYS A 178 -12.49 2.12 -16.34
N GLY A 179 -12.02 2.90 -17.30
CA GLY A 179 -12.13 4.36 -17.25
C GLY A 179 -11.30 4.93 -16.11
N ILE A 180 -9.98 4.71 -16.17
CA ILE A 180 -9.00 5.22 -15.21
C ILE A 180 -8.39 6.48 -15.83
N LYS A 181 -8.29 7.53 -15.05
CA LYS A 181 -7.36 8.64 -15.27
C LYS A 181 -6.41 8.69 -14.08
N GLN A 182 -5.13 8.93 -14.32
CA GLN A 182 -4.17 9.18 -13.27
C GLN A 182 -3.18 10.23 -13.80
N ASP A 183 -2.86 11.20 -12.96
CA ASP A 183 -1.94 12.31 -13.24
C ASP A 183 -0.87 12.30 -12.14
N LYS A 184 0.38 12.65 -12.47
CA LYS A 184 1.52 12.79 -11.52
C LYS A 184 1.69 11.61 -10.56
N ALA A 185 2.34 10.52 -10.99
CA ALA A 185 2.82 9.52 -10.03
C ALA A 185 4.19 8.93 -10.36
N ASN A 186 4.95 8.45 -9.38
CA ASN A 186 6.26 7.85 -9.68
C ASN A 186 6.09 6.49 -10.39
N GLU A 187 5.36 5.54 -9.82
CA GLU A 187 5.11 4.21 -10.42
C GLU A 187 3.61 3.86 -10.52
N VAL A 188 3.24 3.16 -11.60
CA VAL A 188 1.85 2.77 -11.89
C VAL A 188 1.76 1.33 -12.43
N MET A 189 1.33 0.38 -11.59
CA MET A 189 1.13 -1.03 -11.99
C MET A 189 -0.35 -1.37 -12.22
N ILE A 190 -0.71 -1.83 -13.43
CA ILE A 190 -2.10 -2.18 -13.79
C ILE A 190 -2.22 -3.57 -14.41
N SER A 191 -2.73 -4.55 -13.66
CA SER A 191 -2.77 -5.94 -14.17
C SER A 191 -3.80 -6.15 -15.30
N ARG A 192 -4.99 -5.53 -15.26
CA ARG A 192 -5.95 -5.54 -16.39
C ARG A 192 -6.78 -4.24 -16.53
N GLY A 193 -6.88 -3.69 -17.75
CA GLY A 193 -7.49 -2.37 -17.98
C GLY A 193 -8.35 -2.20 -19.24
N LYS A 194 -9.34 -1.29 -19.22
CA LYS A 194 -9.94 -0.73 -20.45
C LYS A 194 -10.22 0.76 -20.32
N GLY A 195 -9.75 1.57 -21.28
CA GLY A 195 -9.92 3.01 -21.24
C GLY A 195 -9.10 3.63 -20.11
N ILE A 196 -7.79 3.53 -20.21
CA ILE A 196 -6.83 4.13 -19.27
C ILE A 196 -6.27 5.37 -19.96
N LYS A 197 -6.20 6.47 -19.21
CA LYS A 197 -5.32 7.60 -19.48
C LYS A 197 -4.39 7.73 -18.29
N GLN A 198 -3.10 7.85 -18.53
CA GLN A 198 -2.15 8.25 -17.51
C GLN A 198 -1.36 9.43 -18.09
N ASP A 199 -1.18 10.45 -17.27
CA ASP A 199 -0.50 11.69 -17.62
C ASP A 199 0.65 11.89 -16.59
N GLY A 200 1.86 12.25 -17.03
CA GLY A 200 2.98 12.67 -16.17
C GLY A 200 3.43 11.69 -15.06
N ALA A 201 3.70 10.42 -15.40
CA ALA A 201 4.23 9.43 -14.44
C ALA A 201 5.65 8.98 -14.82
N ASN A 202 6.49 8.59 -13.86
CA ASN A 202 7.87 8.19 -14.18
C ASN A 202 7.92 6.76 -14.77
N GLU A 203 7.09 5.84 -14.26
CA GLU A 203 6.97 4.47 -14.77
C GLU A 203 5.50 3.97 -14.80
N VAL A 204 5.15 3.18 -15.84
CA VAL A 204 3.81 2.59 -15.99
C VAL A 204 3.84 1.19 -16.62
N MET A 205 3.50 0.16 -15.84
CA MET A 205 3.45 -1.23 -16.27
C MET A 205 2.00 -1.73 -16.41
N ILE A 206 1.58 -2.19 -17.61
CA ILE A 206 0.19 -2.65 -17.84
C ILE A 206 0.14 -4.04 -18.48
N SER A 207 -0.19 -5.07 -17.69
CA SER A 207 -0.06 -6.47 -18.15
C SER A 207 -1.08 -6.90 -19.22
N ARG A 208 -2.33 -6.40 -19.16
CA ARG A 208 -3.38 -6.71 -20.18
C ARG A 208 -4.41 -5.58 -20.33
N GLY A 209 -4.29 -4.73 -21.35
CA GLY A 209 -5.23 -3.62 -21.56
C GLY A 209 -5.76 -3.40 -22.99
N LYS A 210 -6.85 -2.63 -23.11
CA LYS A 210 -7.38 -2.13 -24.40
C LYS A 210 -7.76 -0.64 -24.30
N GLY A 211 -7.26 0.17 -25.23
CA GLY A 211 -7.49 1.63 -25.22
C GLY A 211 -6.80 2.30 -24.05
N ILE A 212 -5.47 2.22 -24.05
CA ILE A 212 -4.57 2.95 -23.14
C ILE A 212 -4.08 4.19 -23.90
N LYS A 213 -3.91 5.31 -23.21
CA LYS A 213 -3.11 6.45 -23.64
C LYS A 213 -2.22 6.87 -22.48
N GLN A 214 -0.98 7.25 -22.79
CA GLN A 214 0.04 7.67 -21.85
C GLN A 214 0.64 8.95 -22.41
N ASP A 215 0.41 10.09 -21.76
CA ASP A 215 1.02 11.36 -22.13
C ASP A 215 2.12 11.67 -21.09
N GLN A 216 3.35 11.99 -21.50
CA GLN A 216 4.51 12.30 -20.62
C GLN A 216 5.00 11.17 -19.68
N ALA A 217 4.72 9.89 -19.96
CA ALA A 217 5.04 8.76 -19.07
C ALA A 217 6.49 8.25 -19.11
N ASN A 218 7.36 8.97 -19.83
CA ASN A 218 8.77 8.68 -20.10
C ASN A 218 9.32 9.91 -20.85
N GLU A 219 10.63 10.14 -20.78
CA GLU A 219 11.33 11.02 -21.73
C GLU A 219 11.28 10.49 -23.18
N VAL A 220 10.77 9.25 -23.36
CA VAL A 220 10.60 8.52 -24.63
C VAL A 220 9.28 7.73 -24.65
N GLU A 221 8.29 8.14 -25.45
CA GLU A 221 7.09 7.36 -25.79
C GLU A 221 7.41 6.38 -26.93
N ALA A 222 7.28 5.07 -26.70
CA ALA A 222 7.47 4.03 -27.72
C ALA A 222 6.21 3.16 -27.90
N GLY A 223 5.79 2.90 -29.14
CA GLY A 223 4.64 2.03 -29.40
C GLY A 223 4.19 1.93 -30.86
N PHE A 224 3.35 0.92 -31.14
CA PHE A 224 2.81 0.69 -32.48
C PHE A 224 1.59 1.58 -32.78
N ASN A 225 1.76 2.55 -33.66
CA ASN A 225 0.68 3.40 -34.17
C ASN A 225 -0.14 2.66 -35.24
N LYS A 226 -1.41 2.42 -34.93
CA LYS A 226 -2.34 1.65 -35.77
C LYS A 226 -2.95 2.45 -36.93
N ASN A 227 -2.73 3.76 -36.96
CA ASN A 227 -3.30 4.62 -38.01
C ASN A 227 -2.41 4.63 -39.27
N ASN A 228 -1.09 4.46 -39.10
CA ASN A 228 -0.09 4.36 -40.17
C ASN A 228 0.60 2.98 -40.24
N ASN A 229 0.30 2.07 -39.29
CA ASN A 229 0.91 0.74 -39.15
C ASN A 229 2.43 0.76 -38.91
N CYS A 230 2.94 1.78 -38.20
CA CYS A 230 4.36 1.91 -37.86
C CYS A 230 4.61 1.74 -36.36
N PHE A 231 5.79 1.25 -35.98
CA PHE A 231 6.31 1.44 -34.63
C PHE A 231 6.94 2.83 -34.54
N GLU A 232 6.49 3.64 -33.58
CA GLU A 232 6.96 4.99 -33.36
C GLU A 232 7.72 5.06 -32.03
N ILE A 233 8.79 5.86 -32.02
CA ILE A 233 9.50 6.28 -30.82
C ILE A 233 9.58 7.80 -30.87
N LYS A 234 9.09 8.48 -29.83
CA LYS A 234 9.08 9.94 -29.70
C LYS A 234 9.78 10.30 -28.41
N THR A 235 10.81 11.13 -28.50
CA THR A 235 11.49 11.65 -27.30
C THR A 235 11.08 13.09 -27.03
N TYR A 236 11.00 13.43 -25.75
CA TYR A 236 10.75 14.78 -25.24
C TYR A 236 12.06 15.51 -24.89
N ASN A 237 13.21 14.82 -24.95
CA ASN A 237 14.53 15.40 -24.74
C ASN A 237 15.03 16.10 -26.02
N SER A 238 15.72 17.23 -25.84
CA SER A 238 16.38 17.93 -26.93
C SER A 238 17.76 17.35 -27.21
N PHE A 239 17.96 16.78 -28.40
CA PHE A 239 19.25 16.31 -28.89
C PHE A 239 19.82 17.29 -29.92
N ARG A 240 21.13 17.52 -29.89
CA ARG A 240 21.85 18.23 -30.96
C ARG A 240 22.11 17.26 -32.10
N LYS A 241 22.40 17.82 -33.28
CA LYS A 241 22.82 17.01 -34.43
C LYS A 241 24.11 16.26 -34.07
N TYR A 242 24.13 14.96 -34.33
CA TYR A 242 25.21 14.01 -34.01
C TYR A 242 25.31 13.55 -32.54
N ASP A 243 24.40 13.98 -31.66
CA ASP A 243 24.30 13.38 -30.32
C ASP A 243 23.80 11.92 -30.42
N GLN A 244 24.27 11.07 -29.50
CA GLN A 244 23.71 9.72 -29.35
C GLN A 244 22.34 9.81 -28.69
N VAL A 245 21.32 9.26 -29.36
CA VAL A 245 19.94 9.18 -28.85
C VAL A 245 19.76 7.85 -28.15
N PHE A 246 19.29 7.88 -26.90
CA PHE A 246 18.98 6.71 -26.10
C PHE A 246 17.47 6.50 -25.96
N ILE A 247 17.06 5.26 -25.69
CA ILE A 247 15.68 4.89 -25.37
C ILE A 247 15.68 4.07 -24.08
N SER A 248 14.61 4.17 -23.29
CA SER A 248 14.43 3.26 -22.15
C SER A 248 13.98 1.89 -22.65
N TYR A 249 14.58 0.83 -22.08
CA TYR A 249 14.21 -0.55 -22.32
C TYR A 249 13.12 -1.04 -21.33
N GLY A 250 12.81 -0.23 -20.30
CA GLY A 250 11.96 -0.59 -19.17
C GLY A 250 12.75 -0.78 -17.87
N ALA A 251 12.05 -0.88 -16.74
CA ALA A 251 12.64 -1.16 -15.44
C ALA A 251 13.11 -2.61 -15.34
N HIS A 252 14.37 -2.81 -15.70
CA HIS A 252 15.04 -4.09 -15.72
C HIS A 252 16.28 -4.04 -14.84
N SER A 253 16.44 -5.05 -13.98
CA SER A 253 17.69 -5.27 -13.23
C SER A 253 18.84 -5.55 -14.20
N ASN A 254 20.07 -5.34 -13.75
CA ASN A 254 21.25 -5.66 -14.54
C ASN A 254 21.37 -7.17 -14.83
N THR A 255 20.86 -8.03 -13.94
CA THR A 255 20.74 -9.47 -14.20
C THR A 255 19.81 -9.75 -15.39
N HIS A 256 18.65 -9.07 -15.47
CA HIS A 256 17.74 -9.21 -16.62
C HIS A 256 18.32 -8.61 -17.91
N LEU A 257 18.94 -7.42 -17.83
CA LEU A 257 19.60 -6.78 -18.97
C LEU A 257 20.73 -7.63 -19.53
N LEU A 258 21.54 -8.26 -18.68
CA LEU A 258 22.63 -9.12 -19.12
C LEU A 258 22.11 -10.40 -19.80
N MET A 259 21.08 -11.03 -19.23
CA MET A 259 20.54 -12.30 -19.72
C MET A 259 19.75 -12.16 -21.04
N GLU A 260 18.94 -11.12 -21.19
CA GLU A 260 18.06 -10.95 -22.36
C GLU A 260 18.66 -10.02 -23.44
N TYR A 261 19.52 -9.07 -23.06
CA TYR A 261 20.05 -8.04 -23.96
C TYR A 261 21.59 -7.99 -24.05
N GLY A 262 22.32 -8.72 -23.20
CA GLY A 262 23.78 -8.88 -23.28
C GLY A 262 24.61 -7.71 -22.74
N PHE A 263 24.02 -6.81 -21.94
CA PHE A 263 24.75 -5.70 -21.31
C PHE A 263 24.25 -5.41 -19.89
N ILE A 264 25.03 -4.63 -19.13
CA ILE A 264 24.62 -4.05 -17.84
C ILE A 264 24.71 -2.52 -17.92
N LEU A 265 23.92 -1.83 -17.11
CA LEU A 265 23.97 -0.38 -16.96
C LEU A 265 24.75 0.01 -15.68
N PRO A 266 25.73 0.92 -15.76
CA PRO A 266 26.31 1.53 -14.56
C PRO A 266 25.22 2.33 -13.84
N ASP A 267 25.20 2.24 -12.51
CA ASP A 267 24.28 2.97 -11.62
C ASP A 267 22.78 2.84 -11.99
N ASN A 268 22.38 1.67 -12.48
CA ASN A 268 20.98 1.34 -12.76
C ASN A 268 20.09 1.55 -11.51
N PRO A 269 19.06 2.42 -11.57
CA PRO A 269 18.18 2.68 -10.43
C PRO A 269 17.17 1.56 -10.18
N HIS A 270 16.89 0.70 -11.17
CA HIS A 270 15.97 -0.42 -11.06
C HIS A 270 16.66 -1.73 -10.68
N ASP A 271 17.92 -1.67 -10.23
CA ASP A 271 18.70 -2.85 -9.94
C ASP A 271 18.39 -3.46 -8.57
N VAL A 272 18.20 -4.77 -8.57
CA VAL A 272 17.75 -5.54 -7.41
C VAL A 272 18.44 -6.90 -7.38
N TYR A 273 18.67 -7.42 -6.19
CA TYR A 273 19.10 -8.79 -5.97
C TYR A 273 17.85 -9.67 -5.75
N GLU A 274 17.69 -10.74 -6.53
CA GLU A 274 16.57 -11.68 -6.38
C GLU A 274 16.92 -12.77 -5.35
N LEU A 275 15.97 -13.13 -4.49
CA LEU A 275 16.14 -14.16 -3.45
C LEU A 275 15.18 -15.33 -3.66
N ASP A 276 15.64 -16.56 -3.41
CA ASP A 276 14.78 -17.74 -3.45
C ASP A 276 13.88 -17.81 -2.21
N TYR A 277 12.59 -18.05 -2.45
CA TYR A 277 11.60 -18.32 -1.41
C TYR A 277 11.99 -19.49 -0.50
N ASP A 278 12.59 -20.55 -1.05
CA ASP A 278 12.97 -21.71 -0.25
C ASP A 278 14.16 -21.44 0.69
N GLU A 279 15.05 -20.47 0.39
CA GLU A 279 16.08 -20.02 1.34
C GLU A 279 15.46 -19.22 2.50
N ILE A 280 14.48 -18.33 2.25
CA ILE A 280 13.73 -17.65 3.33
C ILE A 280 13.08 -18.67 4.27
N VAL A 281 12.50 -19.73 3.70
CA VAL A 281 11.89 -20.83 4.46
C VAL A 281 12.94 -21.61 5.26
N ARG A 282 14.13 -21.88 4.71
CA ARG A 282 15.23 -22.53 5.44
C ARG A 282 15.72 -21.69 6.60
N VAL A 283 15.88 -20.38 6.43
CA VAL A 283 16.24 -19.45 7.53
C VAL A 283 15.17 -19.48 8.63
N ALA A 284 13.88 -19.45 8.27
CA ALA A 284 12.78 -19.58 9.23
C ALA A 284 12.79 -20.93 9.99
N GLN A 285 13.14 -22.03 9.31
CA GLN A 285 13.30 -23.35 9.92
C GLN A 285 14.52 -23.40 10.88
N ASN A 286 15.65 -22.80 10.49
CA ASN A 286 16.86 -22.73 11.33
C ASN A 286 16.65 -21.89 12.61
N LEU A 287 15.76 -20.89 12.57
CA LEU A 287 15.29 -20.15 13.75
C LEU A 287 14.25 -20.91 14.60
N ASN A 288 13.95 -22.17 14.27
CA ASN A 288 12.99 -23.03 14.95
C ASN A 288 11.56 -22.47 14.99
N LEU A 289 11.19 -21.63 14.01
CA LEU A 289 9.85 -21.04 13.93
C LEU A 289 8.80 -22.13 13.66
N GLN A 290 7.73 -22.14 14.45
CA GLN A 290 6.77 -23.22 14.47
C GLN A 290 5.75 -23.14 13.31
N TYR A 291 5.14 -24.28 12.97
CA TYR A 291 4.03 -24.41 12.01
C TYR A 291 4.33 -23.97 10.56
N ILE A 292 5.58 -24.14 10.09
CA ILE A 292 6.04 -23.73 8.75
C ILE A 292 5.13 -24.21 7.62
N ASP A 293 4.70 -25.47 7.58
CA ASP A 293 3.87 -26.00 6.48
C ASP A 293 2.55 -25.26 6.30
N ARG A 294 1.95 -24.80 7.41
CA ARG A 294 0.71 -24.01 7.39
C ARG A 294 0.96 -22.59 6.90
N LYS A 295 2.11 -22.01 7.26
CA LYS A 295 2.56 -20.68 6.82
C LYS A 295 2.89 -20.68 5.33
N LYS A 296 3.66 -21.67 4.84
CA LYS A 296 3.95 -21.88 3.42
C LYS A 296 2.67 -21.92 2.58
N ARG A 297 1.69 -22.73 3.00
CA ARG A 297 0.39 -22.83 2.32
C ARG A 297 -0.34 -21.49 2.23
N ILE A 298 -0.35 -20.70 3.30
CA ILE A 298 -0.96 -19.35 3.30
C ILE A 298 -0.25 -18.44 2.29
N ILE A 299 1.08 -18.45 2.28
CA ILE A 299 1.90 -17.64 1.37
C ILE A 299 1.65 -18.02 -0.10
N GLU A 300 1.64 -19.32 -0.40
CA GLU A 300 1.47 -19.87 -1.75
C GLU A 300 0.04 -19.69 -2.29
N GLU A 301 -0.99 -20.04 -1.51
CA GLU A 301 -2.40 -19.87 -1.90
C GLU A 301 -2.73 -18.40 -2.20
N ASN A 302 -2.13 -17.47 -1.46
CA ASN A 302 -2.34 -16.03 -1.64
C ASN A 302 -1.30 -15.38 -2.58
N ASN A 303 -0.33 -16.15 -3.06
CA ASN A 303 0.73 -15.74 -4.00
C ASN A 303 1.58 -14.55 -3.50
N ILE A 304 1.95 -14.58 -2.22
CA ILE A 304 2.71 -13.52 -1.55
C ILE A 304 4.21 -13.65 -1.87
N ASN A 305 4.70 -14.86 -2.15
CA ASN A 305 6.07 -15.19 -2.57
C ASN A 305 6.42 -14.78 -4.02
N ARG A 306 5.99 -13.60 -4.47
CA ARG A 306 6.27 -13.07 -5.82
C ARG A 306 7.24 -11.90 -5.76
N LYS A 307 8.22 -11.88 -6.67
CA LYS A 307 9.28 -10.85 -6.74
C LYS A 307 9.91 -10.64 -5.35
N LEU A 308 10.53 -11.69 -4.81
CA LEU A 308 11.27 -11.62 -3.56
C LEU A 308 12.63 -11.03 -3.87
N VAL A 309 12.82 -9.75 -3.57
CA VAL A 309 14.01 -9.01 -3.97
C VAL A 309 14.46 -8.06 -2.86
N CYS A 310 15.71 -7.62 -2.92
CA CYS A 310 16.16 -6.45 -2.17
C CYS A 310 16.91 -5.46 -3.07
N SER A 311 16.92 -4.19 -2.68
CA SER A 311 17.63 -3.11 -3.34
C SER A 311 18.55 -2.40 -2.34
N LYS A 312 19.18 -1.29 -2.76
CA LYS A 312 19.92 -0.40 -1.84
C LYS A 312 19.03 0.27 -0.79
N GLU A 313 17.71 0.19 -0.94
CA GLU A 313 16.68 0.74 -0.04
C GLU A 313 16.06 -0.33 0.87
N GLY A 314 16.56 -1.57 0.82
CA GLY A 314 16.15 -2.67 1.72
C GLY A 314 15.38 -3.78 1.00
N VAL A 315 14.62 -4.56 1.76
CA VAL A 315 13.84 -5.70 1.26
C VAL A 315 12.49 -5.27 0.67
N SER A 316 12.04 -5.96 -0.38
CA SER A 316 10.73 -5.70 -0.99
C SER A 316 9.57 -6.02 -0.05
N TRP A 317 8.43 -5.34 -0.23
CA TRP A 317 7.21 -5.58 0.55
C TRP A 317 6.79 -7.07 0.55
N SER A 318 6.89 -7.76 -0.59
CA SER A 318 6.57 -9.19 -0.70
C SER A 318 7.47 -10.06 0.17
N MET A 319 8.77 -9.75 0.21
CA MET A 319 9.75 -10.42 1.07
C MET A 319 9.48 -10.13 2.55
N HIS A 320 9.20 -8.87 2.89
CA HIS A 320 8.83 -8.46 4.24
C HIS A 320 7.52 -9.15 4.71
N ALA A 321 6.51 -9.25 3.84
CA ALA A 321 5.24 -9.94 4.10
C ALA A 321 5.40 -11.46 4.27
N VAL A 322 6.27 -12.10 3.47
CA VAL A 322 6.65 -13.52 3.66
C VAL A 322 7.29 -13.72 5.03
N MET A 323 8.27 -12.89 5.39
CA MET A 323 8.93 -12.96 6.70
C MET A 323 7.96 -12.69 7.85
N LYS A 324 7.10 -11.66 7.78
CA LYS A 324 6.04 -11.37 8.75
C LYS A 324 5.16 -12.61 8.99
N ILE A 325 4.71 -13.32 7.95
CA ILE A 325 3.91 -14.56 8.08
C ILE A 325 4.74 -15.73 8.66
N LEU A 326 6.00 -15.88 8.23
CA LEU A 326 6.88 -16.94 8.75
C LEU A 326 7.19 -16.75 10.24
N ALA A 327 7.27 -15.51 10.72
CA ALA A 327 7.44 -15.15 12.13
C ALA A 327 6.19 -15.37 13.00
N MET A 328 4.97 -15.45 12.43
CA MET A 328 3.73 -15.44 13.22
C MET A 328 3.58 -16.61 14.20
N ASP A 329 3.06 -16.35 15.39
CA ASP A 329 2.59 -17.40 16.30
C ASP A 329 1.21 -17.97 15.88
N PHE A 330 0.71 -18.99 16.60
CA PHE A 330 -0.58 -19.63 16.28
C PHE A 330 -1.80 -18.69 16.45
N THR A 331 -1.71 -17.68 17.30
CA THR A 331 -2.75 -16.68 17.52
C THR A 331 -2.72 -15.61 16.43
N GLU A 332 -1.56 -15.05 16.13
CA GLU A 332 -1.31 -14.06 15.07
C GLU A 332 -1.72 -14.62 13.70
N LEU A 333 -1.40 -15.88 13.41
CA LEU A 333 -1.71 -16.55 12.14
C LEU A 333 -3.23 -16.67 11.85
N LYS A 334 -4.10 -16.52 12.85
CA LYS A 334 -5.57 -16.43 12.62
C LYS A 334 -5.94 -15.13 11.91
N SER A 335 -5.18 -14.07 12.19
CA SER A 335 -5.35 -12.71 11.67
C SER A 335 -4.23 -12.34 10.69
N TRP A 336 -3.60 -13.31 10.02
CA TRP A 336 -2.40 -13.11 9.20
C TRP A 336 -2.49 -11.97 8.16
N LYS A 337 -3.71 -11.60 7.74
CA LYS A 337 -3.98 -10.50 6.81
C LYS A 337 -3.66 -9.10 7.36
N LEU A 338 -3.31 -8.99 8.64
CA LEU A 338 -2.77 -7.75 9.21
C LEU A 338 -1.48 -7.28 8.49
N ILE A 339 -0.76 -8.16 7.78
CA ILE A 339 0.37 -7.76 6.92
C ILE A 339 0.01 -6.69 5.87
N PHE A 340 -1.26 -6.56 5.49
CA PHE A 340 -1.73 -5.58 4.51
C PHE A 340 -2.05 -4.21 5.11
N LYS A 341 -1.94 -4.03 6.43
CA LYS A 341 -2.09 -2.72 7.10
C LYS A 341 -0.74 -2.04 7.40
N ASP A 342 0.35 -2.72 7.04
CA ASP A 342 1.72 -2.54 7.53
C ASP A 342 1.95 -2.45 9.06
N ASP A 343 0.89 -2.56 9.86
CA ASP A 343 0.91 -2.67 11.33
C ASP A 343 2.02 -3.58 11.87
N GLN A 344 2.56 -3.19 13.02
CA GLN A 344 3.37 -4.09 13.82
C GLN A 344 2.50 -5.21 14.40
N ILE A 345 2.73 -6.44 13.92
CA ILE A 345 2.01 -7.64 14.39
C ILE A 345 2.29 -7.88 15.88
N SER A 346 3.57 -7.89 16.26
CA SER A 346 4.04 -7.84 17.65
C SER A 346 5.54 -7.53 17.66
N VAL A 347 6.06 -7.07 18.81
CA VAL A 347 7.51 -6.84 19.01
C VAL A 347 8.32 -8.13 18.84
N THR A 348 7.73 -9.28 19.18
CA THR A 348 8.35 -10.61 18.98
C THR A 348 8.41 -10.96 17.49
N ASN A 349 7.32 -10.72 16.75
CA ASN A 349 7.27 -10.92 15.30
C ASN A 349 8.29 -10.01 14.58
N GLN A 350 8.33 -8.72 14.91
CA GLN A 350 9.29 -7.76 14.34
C GLN A 350 10.74 -8.24 14.53
N LYS A 351 11.14 -8.58 15.75
CA LYS A 351 12.51 -9.06 16.03
C LYS A 351 12.86 -10.32 15.24
N ALA A 352 11.91 -11.25 15.07
CA ALA A 352 12.12 -12.43 14.25
C ALA A 352 12.23 -12.09 12.75
N VAL A 353 11.49 -11.10 12.25
CA VAL A 353 11.60 -10.60 10.86
C VAL A 353 12.95 -9.94 10.61
N GLU A 354 13.39 -9.03 11.50
CA GLU A 354 14.70 -8.38 11.44
C GLU A 354 15.83 -9.43 11.48
N GLN A 355 15.74 -10.40 12.39
CA GLN A 355 16.71 -11.48 12.50
C GLN A 355 16.73 -12.38 11.25
N MET A 356 15.57 -12.72 10.67
CA MET A 356 15.50 -13.48 9.41
C MET A 356 16.14 -12.72 8.26
N GLY A 357 15.78 -11.46 8.05
CA GLY A 357 16.31 -10.63 6.97
C GLY A 357 17.83 -10.49 7.06
N HIS A 358 18.34 -10.15 8.24
CA HIS A 358 19.77 -9.99 8.47
C HIS A 358 20.55 -11.31 8.27
N ILE A 359 20.07 -12.45 8.78
CA ILE A 359 20.73 -13.76 8.58
C ILE A 359 20.75 -14.13 7.09
N LEU A 360 19.61 -14.01 6.42
CA LEU A 360 19.47 -14.38 5.01
C LEU A 360 20.39 -13.55 4.11
N LEU A 361 20.34 -12.21 4.22
CA LEU A 361 21.17 -11.33 3.40
C LEU A 361 22.67 -11.52 3.68
N GLN A 362 23.05 -11.87 4.91
CA GLN A 362 24.44 -12.24 5.23
C GLN A 362 24.86 -13.57 4.60
N GLN A 363 23.97 -14.56 4.54
CA GLN A 363 24.25 -15.84 3.87
C GLN A 363 24.43 -15.65 2.36
N GLU A 364 23.52 -14.92 1.70
CA GLU A 364 23.63 -14.53 0.28
C GLU A 364 24.96 -13.80 0.00
N LEU A 365 25.32 -12.82 0.84
CA LEU A 365 26.57 -12.06 0.68
C LEU A 365 27.82 -12.95 0.80
N LEU A 366 27.79 -13.97 1.67
CA LEU A 366 28.90 -14.93 1.81
C LEU A 366 28.96 -15.88 0.61
N GLU A 367 27.82 -16.36 0.10
CA GLU A 367 27.76 -17.21 -1.09
C GLU A 367 28.25 -16.47 -2.34
N LEU A 368 27.78 -15.24 -2.56
CA LEU A 368 28.21 -14.35 -3.64
C LEU A 368 29.73 -14.11 -3.59
N ARG A 369 30.28 -13.85 -2.41
CA ARG A 369 31.73 -13.73 -2.20
C ARG A 369 32.49 -15.02 -2.49
N SER A 370 31.89 -16.20 -2.23
CA SER A 370 32.48 -17.49 -2.61
C SER A 370 32.57 -17.66 -4.12
N VAL A 371 31.60 -17.12 -4.88
CA VAL A 371 31.65 -17.05 -6.35
C VAL A 371 32.74 -16.09 -6.81
N PHE A 372 32.87 -14.94 -6.15
CA PHE A 372 33.90 -13.93 -6.43
C PHE A 372 35.34 -14.46 -6.27
N VAL A 373 35.57 -15.42 -5.38
CA VAL A 373 36.87 -16.10 -5.20
C VAL A 373 37.19 -17.07 -6.35
N LYS A 374 36.16 -17.64 -7.01
CA LYS A 374 36.31 -18.55 -8.16
C LYS A 374 36.64 -17.80 -9.46
N PHE A 375 36.62 -16.47 -9.47
CA PHE A 375 36.86 -15.66 -10.67
C PHE A 375 38.34 -15.68 -11.08
N PRO A 376 38.69 -15.91 -12.36
CA PRO A 376 40.07 -16.17 -12.80
C PRO A 376 41.04 -14.99 -12.66
N SER A 377 40.52 -13.76 -12.57
CA SER A 377 41.28 -12.54 -12.30
C SER A 377 40.34 -11.48 -11.73
N LYS A 378 40.85 -10.63 -10.83
CA LYS A 378 40.15 -9.39 -10.41
C LYS A 378 40.57 -8.17 -11.23
N ASP A 379 41.68 -8.28 -11.97
CA ASP A 379 42.17 -7.29 -12.92
C ASP A 379 41.42 -7.46 -14.25
N LYS A 380 40.64 -6.43 -14.62
CA LYS A 380 39.81 -6.38 -15.82
C LYS A 380 40.59 -6.49 -17.13
N SER A 381 41.86 -6.05 -17.15
CA SER A 381 42.69 -6.08 -18.35
C SER A 381 43.05 -7.51 -18.79
N ARG A 382 42.92 -8.47 -17.86
CA ARG A 382 43.21 -9.90 -18.05
C ARG A 382 41.95 -10.75 -18.27
N LEU A 383 40.80 -10.11 -18.44
CA LEU A 383 39.50 -10.76 -18.61
C LEU A 383 38.92 -10.49 -20.00
N THR A 384 38.16 -11.45 -20.52
CA THR A 384 37.33 -11.23 -21.72
C THR A 384 36.20 -10.22 -21.44
N PRO A 385 35.60 -9.58 -22.46
CA PRO A 385 34.48 -8.66 -22.28
C PRO A 385 33.31 -9.27 -21.48
N HIS A 386 32.95 -10.52 -21.76
CA HIS A 386 31.88 -11.24 -21.04
C HIS A 386 32.24 -11.53 -19.57
N GLN A 387 33.50 -11.87 -19.29
CA GLN A 387 33.98 -12.02 -17.91
C GLN A 387 33.99 -10.68 -17.17
N ASN A 388 34.28 -9.57 -17.85
CA ASN A 388 34.19 -8.23 -17.25
C ASN A 388 32.73 -7.87 -16.90
N LEU A 389 31.76 -8.13 -17.79
CA LEU A 389 30.33 -7.94 -17.51
C LEU A 389 29.87 -8.76 -16.29
N ALA A 390 30.21 -10.05 -16.24
CA ALA A 390 29.86 -10.90 -15.10
C ALA A 390 30.54 -10.44 -13.79
N LEU A 391 31.82 -10.04 -13.85
CA LEU A 391 32.54 -9.51 -12.68
C LEU A 391 31.94 -8.20 -12.17
N ASP A 392 31.43 -7.35 -13.06
CA ASP A 392 30.81 -6.09 -12.68
C ASP A 392 29.39 -6.28 -12.15
N LEU A 393 28.59 -7.19 -12.71
CA LEU A 393 27.30 -7.59 -12.13
C LEU A 393 27.47 -8.07 -10.67
N LEU A 394 28.41 -9.00 -10.42
CA LEU A 394 28.71 -9.51 -9.08
C LEU A 394 29.09 -8.40 -8.07
N LYS A 395 29.76 -7.32 -8.51
CA LYS A 395 30.07 -6.17 -7.64
C LYS A 395 28.85 -5.31 -7.33
N ILE A 396 27.93 -5.19 -8.29
CA ILE A 396 26.70 -4.41 -8.09
C ILE A 396 25.77 -5.18 -7.14
N GLU A 397 25.63 -6.49 -7.33
CA GLU A 397 24.94 -7.41 -6.40
C GLU A 397 25.57 -7.37 -5.00
N GLU A 398 26.90 -7.39 -4.89
CA GLU A 398 27.59 -7.27 -3.58
C GLU A 398 27.27 -5.94 -2.89
N ASN A 399 27.24 -4.83 -3.66
CA ASN A 399 26.89 -3.52 -3.13
C ASN A 399 25.42 -3.46 -2.67
N ILE A 400 24.48 -4.02 -3.45
CA ILE A 400 23.05 -4.09 -3.08
C ILE A 400 22.90 -4.81 -1.74
N LEU A 401 23.46 -6.01 -1.60
CA LEU A 401 23.42 -6.77 -0.34
C LEU A 401 24.08 -5.99 0.81
N GLN A 402 25.25 -5.38 0.58
CA GLN A 402 25.94 -4.59 1.61
C GLN A 402 25.19 -3.35 2.09
N GLN A 403 24.37 -2.69 1.25
CA GLN A 403 23.52 -1.59 1.71
C GLN A 403 22.25 -2.12 2.39
N SER A 404 21.60 -3.13 1.80
CA SER A 404 20.38 -3.76 2.31
C SER A 404 20.55 -4.30 3.74
N ILE A 405 21.72 -4.88 4.08
CA ILE A 405 22.05 -5.39 5.44
C ILE A 405 22.14 -4.27 6.51
N LYS A 406 22.30 -3.00 6.12
CA LYS A 406 22.43 -1.87 7.07
C LYS A 406 21.10 -1.22 7.44
N LEU A 407 20.00 -1.65 6.82
CA LEU A 407 18.65 -1.15 6.97
C LEU A 407 17.82 -2.12 7.83
#